data_AF-A0A6L6F8J8-F1
#
_entry.id   AF-A0A6L6F8J8-F1
#
_cell.length_a   1.000
_cell.length_b   1.000
_cell.length_c   1.000
_cell.angle_alpha   90.00
_cell.angle_beta   90.00
_cell.angle_gamma   90.00
#
_symmetry.space_group_name_H-M   'P 1'
#
loop_
_entity.id
_entity.type
_entity.pdbx_description
1 polymer ?
#
loop_
_entity_poly.entity_id
_entity_poly.type
_entity_poly.pdbx_seq_one_letter_code
_entity_poly.pdbx_strand_id
1 'polypeptide(L)'
;MNSLEQLANQETDSEKQRQLEEQLDDCTSQYESLVEDSDDRSAILAWLEDEKATKGIVVYLDRDGEPCVVRGVIDLEYQEAQSIEDESTDENLSEQSTTAVETVSDYSAALCKSLSSERTLAVQAALTQHPNVALAILVHDACVQVFGSSYAKTAFNIKFSLSQEELLKNAPIAQNSEALQLLNTQFESWSARLPDGWQADFSWLLSWEQADLVALLAFCSAQTLSEVNHHAPHDNTLAKALRLIEQVIAFDFRQWWQPTKANFFGRISKDQISDCLAEAGASDKAL
;
A
#
# COMPACT_ATOMS: atom_id res chain seq x y z
N MET A 1 77.25 41.76 0.33
CA MET A 1 76.48 40.53 0.63
C MET A 1 74.96 40.73 0.57
N ASN A 2 74.41 41.96 0.62
CA ASN A 2 72.95 42.19 0.59
C ASN A 2 72.27 42.13 -0.80
N SER A 3 72.95 42.41 -1.91
CA SER A 3 72.29 42.46 -3.23
C SER A 3 71.98 41.10 -3.85
N LEU A 4 72.77 40.06 -3.53
CA LEU A 4 72.56 38.72 -4.08
C LEU A 4 71.40 38.00 -3.37
N GLU A 5 71.22 38.21 -2.07
CA GLU A 5 70.09 37.64 -1.32
C GLU A 5 68.76 38.30 -1.69
N GLN A 6 68.76 39.60 -2.03
CA GLN A 6 67.56 40.29 -2.50
C GLN A 6 67.10 39.82 -3.89
N LEU A 7 68.04 39.52 -4.79
CA LEU A 7 67.72 38.97 -6.11
C LEU A 7 67.17 37.54 -6.02
N ALA A 8 67.76 36.69 -5.17
CA ALA A 8 67.28 35.32 -4.95
C ALA A 8 65.87 35.28 -4.33
N ASN A 9 65.55 36.21 -3.42
CA ASN A 9 64.19 36.32 -2.87
C ASN A 9 63.17 36.84 -3.89
N GLN A 10 63.57 37.72 -4.81
CA GLN A 10 62.68 38.20 -5.88
C GLN A 10 62.42 37.13 -6.94
N GLU A 11 63.43 36.33 -7.29
CA GLU A 11 63.26 35.20 -8.22
C GLU A 11 62.34 34.13 -7.63
N THR A 12 62.51 33.79 -6.35
CA THR A 12 61.65 32.79 -5.69
C THR A 12 60.21 33.26 -5.50
N ASP A 13 59.97 34.55 -5.25
CA ASP A 13 58.60 35.08 -5.18
C ASP A 13 57.95 35.18 -6.57
N SER A 14 58.73 35.50 -7.61
CA SER A 14 58.24 35.48 -9.00
C SER A 14 57.87 34.07 -9.45
N GLU A 15 58.64 33.06 -9.03
CA GLU A 15 58.37 31.66 -9.37
C GLU A 15 57.16 31.10 -8.62
N LYS A 16 56.97 31.47 -7.35
CA LYS A 16 55.73 31.18 -6.61
C LYS A 16 54.51 31.85 -7.25
N GLN A 17 54.66 33.10 -7.69
CA GLN A 17 53.56 33.83 -8.33
C GLN A 17 53.16 33.19 -9.65
N ARG A 18 54.14 32.74 -10.44
CA ARG A 18 53.90 31.98 -11.67
C ARG A 18 53.23 30.62 -11.42
N GLN A 19 53.64 29.89 -10.37
CA GLN A 19 52.98 28.65 -9.97
C GLN A 19 51.54 28.87 -9.50
N LEU A 20 51.28 29.98 -8.82
CA LEU A 20 49.94 30.33 -8.37
C LEU A 20 49.02 30.71 -9.55
N GLU A 21 49.54 31.45 -10.53
CA GLU A 21 48.83 31.76 -11.78
C GLU A 21 48.51 30.48 -12.58
N GLU A 22 49.48 29.57 -12.70
CA GLU A 22 49.27 28.28 -13.37
C GLU A 22 48.22 27.40 -12.67
N GLN A 23 48.23 27.37 -11.33
CA GLN A 23 47.20 26.68 -10.54
C GLN A 23 45.81 27.32 -10.70
N LEU A 24 45.75 28.65 -10.86
CA LEU A 24 44.49 29.37 -11.01
C LEU A 24 43.90 29.16 -12.41
N ASP A 25 44.74 29.14 -13.45
CA ASP A 25 44.33 28.79 -14.81
C ASP A 25 43.86 27.33 -14.91
N ASP A 26 44.57 26.39 -14.28
CA ASP A 26 44.16 24.97 -14.25
C ASP A 26 42.84 24.78 -13.49
N CYS A 27 42.67 25.44 -12.35
CA CYS A 27 41.43 25.41 -11.57
C CYS A 27 40.25 26.04 -12.34
N THR A 28 40.49 27.15 -13.04
CA THR A 28 39.46 27.82 -13.86
C THR A 28 39.04 26.93 -15.03
N SER A 29 40.01 26.31 -15.71
CA SER A 29 39.75 25.38 -16.82
C SER A 29 38.95 24.15 -16.36
N GLN A 30 39.27 23.59 -15.19
CA GLN A 30 38.51 22.49 -14.60
C GLN A 30 37.07 22.90 -14.27
N TYR A 31 36.87 24.12 -13.77
CA TYR A 31 35.55 24.62 -13.44
C TYR A 31 34.69 24.84 -14.68
N GLU A 32 35.26 25.42 -15.75
CA GLU A 32 34.56 25.63 -17.02
C GLU A 32 34.14 24.29 -17.64
N SER A 33 35.02 23.28 -17.65
CA SER A 33 34.69 21.94 -18.13
C SER A 33 33.55 21.28 -17.35
N LEU A 34 33.52 21.43 -16.01
CA LEU A 34 32.44 20.88 -15.18
C LEU A 34 31.10 21.57 -15.42
N VAL A 35 31.12 22.88 -15.72
CA VAL A 35 29.91 23.64 -16.06
C VAL A 35 29.38 23.20 -17.42
N GLU A 36 30.24 23.06 -18.44
CA GLU A 36 29.86 22.61 -19.77
C GLU A 36 29.26 21.18 -19.73
N ASP A 37 29.91 20.26 -19.00
CA ASP A 37 29.37 18.91 -18.77
C ASP A 37 28.02 18.92 -18.05
N SER A 38 27.82 19.85 -17.12
CA SER A 38 26.55 20.01 -16.38
C SER A 38 25.45 20.57 -17.27
N ASP A 39 25.77 21.53 -18.12
CA ASP A 39 24.85 22.16 -19.07
C ASP A 39 24.42 21.15 -20.14
N ASP A 40 25.36 20.38 -20.69
CA ASP A 40 25.07 19.30 -21.66
C ASP A 40 24.18 18.20 -21.04
N ARG A 41 24.50 17.78 -19.81
CA ARG A 41 23.65 16.82 -19.08
C ARG A 41 22.27 17.40 -18.78
N SER A 42 22.18 18.69 -18.48
CA SER A 42 20.91 19.37 -18.26
C SER A 42 20.08 19.45 -19.53
N ALA A 43 20.69 19.64 -20.69
CA ALA A 43 20.02 19.69 -21.99
C ALA A 43 19.49 18.31 -22.40
N ILE A 44 20.24 17.24 -22.13
CA ILE A 44 19.81 15.85 -22.41
C ILE A 44 18.68 15.41 -21.47
N LEU A 45 18.68 15.90 -20.23
CA LEU A 45 17.66 15.58 -19.21
C LEU A 45 16.55 16.63 -19.12
N ALA A 46 16.59 17.66 -19.99
CA ALA A 46 15.58 18.70 -20.02
C ALA A 46 14.28 18.12 -20.56
N TRP A 47 13.20 18.41 -19.84
CA TRP A 47 11.87 17.98 -20.22
C TRP A 47 11.44 18.77 -21.44
N LEU A 48 10.80 18.10 -22.40
CA LEU A 48 10.22 18.78 -23.57
C LEU A 48 9.16 19.78 -23.09
N GLU A 49 8.94 20.85 -23.85
CA GLU A 49 8.04 21.92 -23.42
C GLU A 49 6.59 21.43 -23.22
N ASP A 50 6.17 20.44 -24.03
CA ASP A 50 4.89 19.74 -23.90
C ASP A 50 4.79 18.93 -22.60
N GLU A 51 5.92 18.36 -22.14
CA GLU A 51 5.98 17.62 -20.88
C GLU A 51 5.94 18.53 -19.67
N LYS A 52 6.55 19.73 -19.73
CA LYS A 52 6.46 20.73 -18.66
C LYS A 52 5.05 21.30 -18.50
N ALA A 53 4.29 21.39 -19.59
CA ALA A 53 2.91 21.85 -19.57
C ALA A 53 1.97 20.81 -18.93
N THR A 54 2.28 19.52 -19.07
CA THR A 54 1.43 18.41 -18.63
C THR A 54 1.83 17.84 -17.26
N LYS A 55 3.12 17.86 -16.95
CA LYS A 55 3.70 17.16 -15.79
C LYS A 55 4.25 18.18 -14.78
N GLY A 56 3.75 18.13 -13.55
CA GLY A 56 4.14 18.97 -12.43
C GLY A 56 5.24 18.38 -11.55
N ILE A 57 5.60 19.15 -10.52
CA ILE A 57 6.56 18.78 -9.48
C ILE A 57 5.87 18.88 -8.13
N VAL A 58 5.97 17.82 -7.33
CA VAL A 58 5.49 17.80 -5.95
C VAL A 58 6.69 17.81 -5.01
N VAL A 59 6.70 18.78 -4.09
CA VAL A 59 7.71 18.87 -3.02
C VAL A 59 7.04 18.52 -1.70
N TYR A 60 7.64 17.58 -0.97
CA TYR A 60 7.21 17.21 0.38
C TYR A 60 8.43 17.07 1.30
N LEU A 61 8.22 17.09 2.62
CA LEU A 61 9.30 16.84 3.59
C LEU A 61 9.26 15.37 3.99
N ASP A 62 10.42 14.71 4.02
CA ASP A 62 10.53 13.33 4.48
C ASP A 62 10.50 13.21 6.02
N ARG A 63 10.71 11.99 6.52
CA ARG A 63 10.63 11.66 7.95
C ARG A 63 11.70 12.37 8.79
N ASP A 64 12.80 12.77 8.18
CA ASP A 64 13.93 13.44 8.82
C ASP A 64 13.86 14.97 8.65
N GLY A 65 12.82 15.47 7.96
CA GLY A 65 12.62 16.89 7.68
C GLY A 65 13.37 17.38 6.44
N GLU A 66 13.90 16.47 5.62
CA GLU A 66 14.62 16.81 4.40
C GLU A 66 13.63 16.95 3.22
N PRO A 67 13.80 17.96 2.36
CA PRO A 67 12.92 18.17 1.21
C PRO A 67 13.10 17.10 0.14
N CYS A 68 12.04 16.32 -0.09
CA CYS A 68 11.90 15.37 -1.18
C CYS A 68 11.14 15.98 -2.35
N VAL A 69 11.69 15.81 -3.56
CA VAL A 69 11.13 16.37 -4.80
C VAL A 69 10.78 15.24 -5.77
N VAL A 70 9.50 15.07 -6.06
CA VAL A 70 8.99 14.16 -7.09
C VAL A 70 8.64 14.97 -8.33
N ARG A 71 9.27 14.64 -9.46
CA ARG A 71 9.06 15.31 -10.76
C ARG A 71 8.27 14.37 -11.67
N GLY A 72 7.41 14.92 -12.52
CA GLY A 72 6.66 14.11 -13.49
C GLY A 72 5.24 13.76 -13.10
N VAL A 73 4.67 14.46 -12.13
CA VAL A 73 3.33 14.13 -11.60
C VAL A 73 2.26 14.75 -12.50
N ILE A 74 1.29 13.96 -12.94
CA ILE A 74 0.16 14.42 -13.75
C ILE A 74 -1.09 14.39 -12.87
N ASP A 75 -1.95 15.39 -13.00
CA ASP A 75 -3.25 15.40 -12.31
C ASP A 75 -4.18 14.35 -12.94
N LEU A 76 -4.82 13.53 -12.11
CA LEU A 76 -5.60 12.38 -12.57
C LEU A 76 -6.81 12.83 -13.41
N GLU A 77 -7.38 14.00 -13.10
CA GLU A 77 -8.49 14.62 -13.85
C GLU A 77 -8.08 15.04 -15.28
N TYR A 78 -6.79 15.33 -15.52
CA TYR A 78 -6.27 15.67 -16.85
C TYR A 78 -6.02 14.42 -17.71
N GLN A 79 -5.73 13.29 -17.06
CA GLN A 79 -5.52 12.00 -17.73
C GLN A 79 -6.83 11.45 -18.30
N GLU A 80 -7.95 11.64 -17.59
CA GLU A 80 -9.29 11.22 -18.03
C GLU A 80 -9.82 12.03 -19.23
N ALA A 81 -9.48 13.32 -19.32
CA ALA A 81 -9.91 14.17 -20.44
C ALA A 81 -9.23 13.81 -21.78
N GLN A 82 -7.95 13.41 -21.75
CA GLN A 82 -7.23 12.98 -22.97
C GLN A 82 -7.68 11.60 -23.46
N SER A 83 -8.09 10.70 -22.56
CA SER A 83 -8.62 9.38 -22.96
C SER A 83 -9.97 9.43 -23.68
N ILE A 84 -10.74 10.53 -23.56
CA ILE A 84 -12.08 10.66 -24.17
C ILE A 84 -11.99 11.15 -25.63
N GLU A 85 -10.93 11.88 -26.01
CA GLU A 85 -10.79 12.42 -27.38
C GLU A 85 -10.28 11.38 -28.40
N ASP A 86 -9.54 10.36 -27.95
CA ASP A 86 -8.97 9.29 -28.81
C ASP A 86 -9.94 8.12 -29.09
N GLU A 87 -11.14 8.12 -28.51
CA GLU A 87 -12.08 6.98 -28.55
C GLU A 87 -13.07 7.00 -29.74
N SER A 88 -12.77 7.72 -30.83
CA SER A 88 -13.70 7.89 -31.96
C SER A 88 -13.29 7.28 -33.31
N THR A 89 -12.44 6.24 -33.35
CA THR A 89 -12.29 5.43 -34.57
C THR A 89 -11.98 3.94 -34.33
N ASP A 90 -12.88 3.10 -34.81
CA ASP A 90 -12.81 1.67 -35.17
C ASP A 90 -12.64 0.55 -34.12
N GLU A 91 -13.59 -0.40 -34.20
CA GLU A 91 -13.60 -1.70 -33.55
C GLU A 91 -12.48 -2.61 -34.10
N ASN A 92 -11.47 -2.94 -33.29
CA ASN A 92 -10.90 -4.29 -33.14
C ASN A 92 -9.73 -4.30 -32.15
N LEU A 93 -9.77 -5.29 -31.24
CA LEU A 93 -8.65 -5.83 -30.45
C LEU A 93 -7.67 -4.79 -29.86
N SER A 94 -8.03 -4.18 -28.74
CA SER A 94 -7.05 -3.52 -27.89
C SER A 94 -6.40 -4.54 -26.94
N GLU A 95 -5.30 -5.13 -27.41
CA GLU A 95 -4.13 -5.36 -26.57
C GLU A 95 -3.70 -3.99 -26.01
N GLN A 96 -4.40 -3.51 -24.97
CA GLN A 96 -3.91 -2.41 -24.19
C GLN A 96 -2.75 -2.94 -23.36
N SER A 97 -1.57 -2.58 -23.84
CA SER A 97 -0.28 -2.71 -23.17
C SER A 97 -0.43 -2.19 -21.74
N THR A 98 -0.65 -3.12 -20.82
CA THR A 98 -0.39 -2.92 -19.41
C THR A 98 1.10 -2.63 -19.31
N THR A 99 1.47 -1.38 -19.08
CA THR A 99 2.75 -1.07 -18.44
C THR A 99 2.88 -2.03 -17.28
N ALA A 100 3.89 -2.89 -17.36
CA ALA A 100 4.11 -3.98 -16.43
C ALA A 100 4.27 -3.42 -15.02
N VAL A 101 3.16 -3.38 -14.30
CA VAL A 101 3.16 -3.40 -12.83
C VAL A 101 3.81 -4.72 -12.49
N GLU A 102 4.94 -4.70 -11.79
CA GLU A 102 5.54 -5.91 -11.23
C GLU A 102 4.48 -6.63 -10.40
N THR A 103 3.84 -7.64 -11.00
CA THR A 103 2.87 -8.47 -10.30
C THR A 103 3.66 -9.38 -9.38
N VAL A 104 3.53 -9.16 -8.08
CA VAL A 104 4.10 -9.99 -7.00
C VAL A 104 3.49 -11.41 -6.98
N SER A 105 2.65 -11.77 -7.95
CA SER A 105 1.97 -13.06 -8.05
C SER A 105 1.80 -13.51 -9.50
N ASP A 106 2.01 -14.80 -9.78
CA ASP A 106 1.72 -15.47 -11.07
C ASP A 106 0.22 -15.55 -11.40
N TYR A 107 -0.64 -14.96 -10.57
CA TYR A 107 -2.09 -15.00 -10.65
C TYR A 107 -2.67 -13.66 -11.13
N SER A 108 -3.84 -13.72 -11.78
CA SER A 108 -4.55 -12.51 -12.21
C SER A 108 -4.92 -11.61 -11.02
N ALA A 109 -4.82 -10.28 -11.20
CA ALA A 109 -5.17 -9.31 -10.16
C ALA A 109 -6.60 -9.49 -9.63
N ALA A 110 -7.55 -9.83 -10.51
CA ALA A 110 -8.94 -10.12 -10.13
C ALA A 110 -9.08 -11.37 -9.26
N LEU A 111 -8.20 -12.38 -9.42
CA LEU A 111 -8.18 -13.56 -8.56
C LEU A 111 -7.58 -13.19 -7.19
N CYS A 112 -6.45 -12.48 -7.16
CA CYS A 112 -5.83 -12.03 -5.92
C CYS A 112 -6.79 -11.19 -5.07
N LYS A 113 -7.49 -10.22 -5.68
CA LYS A 113 -8.49 -9.38 -4.98
C LYS A 113 -9.62 -10.21 -4.38
N SER A 114 -10.14 -11.18 -5.14
CA SER A 114 -11.20 -12.10 -4.68
C SER A 114 -10.73 -12.98 -3.52
N LEU A 115 -9.50 -13.49 -3.57
CA LEU A 115 -8.94 -14.31 -2.49
C LEU A 115 -8.65 -13.47 -1.24
N SER A 116 -8.17 -12.23 -1.40
CA SER A 116 -7.98 -11.29 -0.30
C SER A 116 -9.31 -10.97 0.41
N SER A 117 -10.40 -10.77 -0.34
CA SER A 117 -11.70 -10.49 0.27
C SER A 117 -12.29 -11.74 0.96
N GLU A 118 -12.13 -12.94 0.40
CA GLU A 118 -12.52 -14.20 1.05
C GLU A 118 -11.72 -14.46 2.33
N ARG A 119 -10.40 -14.21 2.30
CA ARG A 119 -9.53 -14.27 3.48
C ARG A 119 -9.99 -13.28 4.55
N THR A 120 -10.29 -12.05 4.16
CA THR A 120 -10.77 -11.01 5.08
C THR A 120 -12.08 -11.44 5.74
N LEU A 121 -13.08 -11.89 4.98
CA LEU A 121 -14.35 -12.39 5.53
C LEU A 121 -14.13 -13.54 6.53
N ALA A 122 -13.24 -14.47 6.21
CA ALA A 122 -12.92 -15.59 7.10
C ALA A 122 -12.26 -15.12 8.41
N VAL A 123 -11.31 -14.17 8.34
CA VAL A 123 -10.69 -13.58 9.53
C VAL A 123 -11.70 -12.77 10.34
N GLN A 124 -12.61 -12.03 9.70
CA GLN A 124 -13.70 -11.34 10.37
C GLN A 124 -14.54 -12.33 11.19
N ALA A 125 -14.99 -13.41 10.55
CA ALA A 125 -15.79 -14.44 11.19
C ALA A 125 -15.04 -15.10 12.36
N ALA A 126 -13.77 -15.46 12.19
CA ALA A 126 -12.96 -16.05 13.25
C ALA A 126 -12.75 -15.06 14.42
N LEU A 127 -12.48 -13.78 14.15
CA LEU A 127 -12.24 -12.78 15.18
C LEU A 127 -13.45 -12.56 16.09
N THR A 128 -14.68 -12.71 15.56
CA THR A 128 -15.91 -12.63 16.40
C THR A 128 -15.94 -13.66 17.53
N GLN A 129 -15.24 -14.79 17.36
CA GLN A 129 -15.14 -15.86 18.35
C GLN A 129 -14.03 -15.62 19.38
N HIS A 130 -13.21 -14.58 19.19
CA HIS A 130 -12.06 -14.24 20.03
C HIS A 130 -12.18 -12.81 20.61
N PRO A 131 -13.15 -12.55 21.51
CA PRO A 131 -13.49 -11.20 21.96
C PRO A 131 -12.35 -10.47 22.67
N ASN A 132 -11.51 -11.20 23.41
CA ASN A 132 -10.34 -10.62 24.07
C ASN A 132 -9.27 -10.14 23.07
N VAL A 133 -9.14 -10.81 21.93
CA VAL A 133 -8.18 -10.42 20.88
C VAL A 133 -8.66 -9.15 20.19
N ALA A 134 -9.95 -9.07 19.86
CA ALA A 134 -10.55 -7.86 19.29
C ALA A 134 -10.43 -6.65 20.24
N LEU A 135 -10.66 -6.86 21.54
CA LEU A 135 -10.46 -5.83 22.56
C LEU A 135 -9.00 -5.36 22.61
N ALA A 136 -8.03 -6.28 22.60
CA ALA A 136 -6.61 -5.94 22.61
C ALA A 136 -6.20 -5.12 21.37
N ILE A 137 -6.73 -5.47 20.20
CA ILE A 137 -6.51 -4.73 18.94
C ILE A 137 -7.02 -3.29 19.07
N LEU A 138 -8.25 -3.11 19.55
CA LEU A 138 -8.84 -1.78 19.78
C LEU A 138 -8.07 -0.94 20.81
N VAL A 139 -7.68 -1.55 21.92
CA VAL A 139 -6.90 -0.86 22.96
C VAL A 139 -5.54 -0.44 22.41
N HIS A 140 -4.87 -1.32 21.65
CA HIS A 140 -3.63 -0.97 20.96
C HIS A 140 -3.83 0.18 19.96
N ASP A 141 -4.89 0.13 19.15
CA ASP A 141 -5.24 1.20 18.21
C ASP A 141 -5.43 2.54 18.93
N ALA A 142 -6.21 2.55 20.02
CA ALA A 142 -6.41 3.72 20.85
C ALA A 142 -5.11 4.21 21.51
N CYS A 143 -4.27 3.31 22.01
CA CYS A 143 -2.97 3.67 22.58
C CYS A 143 -2.07 4.34 21.54
N VAL A 144 -2.03 3.84 20.31
CA VAL A 144 -1.23 4.46 19.24
C VAL A 144 -1.81 5.82 18.84
N GLN A 145 -3.13 5.98 18.79
CA GLN A 145 -3.75 7.28 18.48
C GLN A 145 -3.53 8.32 19.58
N VAL A 146 -3.57 7.93 20.85
CA VAL A 146 -3.47 8.85 22.00
C VAL A 146 -2.01 9.13 22.38
N PHE A 147 -1.16 8.11 22.37
CA PHE A 147 0.22 8.21 22.84
C PHE A 147 1.27 8.18 21.71
N GLY A 148 0.85 7.88 20.48
CA GLY A 148 1.74 7.90 19.31
C GLY A 148 2.02 9.31 18.80
N SER A 149 2.91 9.40 17.82
CA SER A 149 3.19 10.67 17.13
C SER A 149 2.00 11.06 16.23
N SER A 150 1.89 12.34 15.87
CA SER A 150 0.84 12.83 14.95
C SER A 150 0.84 12.14 13.57
N TYR A 151 1.89 11.38 13.24
CA TYR A 151 2.05 10.62 12.00
C TYR A 151 1.90 9.11 12.20
N ALA A 152 1.61 8.65 13.42
CA ALA A 152 1.41 7.25 13.71
C ALA A 152 0.11 6.77 13.05
N LYS A 153 0.26 6.05 11.94
CA LYS A 153 -0.85 5.31 11.32
C LYS A 153 -1.00 3.99 12.05
N THR A 154 -2.21 3.69 12.49
CA THR A 154 -2.51 2.36 13.01
C THR A 154 -2.83 1.42 11.86
N ALA A 155 -2.43 0.15 12.04
CA ALA A 155 -2.70 -0.88 11.06
C ALA A 155 -4.20 -1.22 10.94
N PHE A 156 -5.03 -0.74 11.88
CA PHE A 156 -6.46 -1.03 11.93
C PHE A 156 -7.35 0.18 11.65
N ASN A 157 -6.86 1.42 11.85
CA ASN A 157 -7.57 2.69 11.66
C ASN A 157 -9.08 2.54 11.81
N ILE A 158 -9.50 2.16 13.02
CA ILE A 158 -10.81 1.53 13.23
C ILE A 158 -11.90 2.58 13.04
N LYS A 159 -12.44 2.61 11.82
CA LYS A 159 -13.68 3.29 11.47
C LYS A 159 -14.75 2.21 11.45
N PHE A 160 -15.80 2.38 12.24
CA PHE A 160 -16.95 1.48 12.24
C PHE A 160 -17.75 1.69 10.94
N SER A 161 -17.29 1.04 9.87
CA SER A 161 -17.94 0.96 8.56
C SER A 161 -18.26 -0.50 8.25
N LEU A 162 -19.44 -0.75 7.69
CA LEU A 162 -19.78 -2.08 7.17
C LEU A 162 -19.21 -2.19 5.75
N SER A 163 -18.10 -2.90 5.60
CA SER A 163 -17.47 -3.13 4.29
C SER A 163 -17.97 -4.39 3.57
N GLN A 164 -18.96 -5.08 4.12
CA GLN A 164 -19.42 -6.39 3.64
C GLN A 164 -19.85 -6.35 2.17
N GLU A 165 -20.52 -5.29 1.73
CA GLU A 165 -20.95 -5.14 0.34
C GLU A 165 -19.77 -5.12 -0.63
N GLU A 166 -18.67 -4.44 -0.27
CA GLU A 166 -17.49 -4.38 -1.13
C GLU A 166 -16.74 -5.71 -1.17
N LEU A 167 -16.61 -6.37 -0.02
CA LEU A 167 -16.03 -7.72 0.05
C LEU A 167 -16.80 -8.72 -0.82
N LEU A 168 -18.13 -8.64 -0.82
CA LEU A 168 -19.00 -9.47 -1.66
C LEU A 168 -18.95 -9.09 -3.15
N LYS A 169 -18.80 -7.81 -3.49
CA LYS A 169 -18.55 -7.39 -4.89
C LYS A 169 -17.25 -7.99 -5.42
N ASN A 170 -16.21 -8.04 -4.59
CA ASN A 170 -14.91 -8.60 -4.96
C ASN A 170 -14.89 -10.14 -4.96
N ALA A 171 -15.68 -10.79 -4.10
CA ALA A 171 -15.85 -12.24 -4.02
C ALA A 171 -17.32 -12.66 -4.02
N PRO A 172 -17.99 -12.68 -5.19
CA PRO A 172 -19.41 -13.00 -5.28
C PRO A 172 -19.73 -14.44 -4.83
N ILE A 173 -18.76 -15.35 -4.94
CA ILE A 173 -18.93 -16.75 -4.53
C ILE A 173 -18.99 -16.87 -3.00
N ALA A 174 -18.38 -15.93 -2.27
CA ALA A 174 -18.42 -15.87 -0.82
C ALA A 174 -19.82 -15.61 -0.26
N GLN A 175 -20.81 -15.29 -1.11
CA GLN A 175 -22.21 -15.13 -0.71
C GLN A 175 -22.79 -16.38 -0.03
N ASN A 176 -22.26 -17.57 -0.35
CA ASN A 176 -22.64 -18.84 0.27
C ASN A 176 -21.55 -19.40 1.21
N SER A 177 -20.55 -18.59 1.59
CA SER A 177 -19.47 -19.04 2.46
C SER A 177 -19.93 -19.23 3.91
N GLU A 178 -19.27 -20.15 4.61
CA GLU A 178 -19.49 -20.38 6.04
C GLU A 178 -19.21 -19.11 6.87
N ALA A 179 -18.16 -18.37 6.49
CA ALA A 179 -17.82 -17.10 7.11
C ALA A 179 -19.00 -16.11 7.08
N LEU A 180 -19.61 -15.91 5.91
CA LEU A 180 -20.73 -14.98 5.76
C LEU A 180 -21.97 -15.44 6.54
N GLN A 181 -22.27 -16.75 6.53
CA GLN A 181 -23.40 -17.31 7.28
C GLN A 181 -23.25 -17.08 8.77
N LEU A 182 -22.04 -17.27 9.31
CA LEU A 182 -21.75 -17.01 10.71
C LEU A 182 -21.92 -15.53 11.05
N LEU A 183 -21.36 -14.63 10.22
CA LEU A 183 -21.48 -13.18 10.42
C LEU A 183 -22.93 -12.70 10.39
N ASN A 184 -23.74 -13.20 9.45
CA ASN A 184 -25.16 -12.85 9.36
C ASN A 184 -25.94 -13.37 10.57
N THR A 185 -25.67 -14.61 11.02
CA THR A 185 -26.33 -15.18 12.20
C THR A 185 -25.98 -14.37 13.46
N GLN A 186 -24.71 -13.98 13.61
CA GLN A 186 -24.27 -13.10 14.69
C GLN A 186 -24.96 -11.75 14.60
N PHE A 187 -25.02 -11.14 13.41
CA PHE A 187 -25.71 -9.86 13.19
C PHE A 187 -27.18 -9.91 13.62
N GLU A 188 -27.92 -10.94 13.19
CA GLU A 188 -29.32 -11.12 13.57
C GLU A 188 -29.48 -11.34 15.08
N SER A 189 -28.60 -12.13 15.69
CA SER A 189 -28.62 -12.39 17.13
C SER A 189 -28.37 -11.12 17.96
N TRP A 190 -27.44 -10.27 17.52
CA TRP A 190 -27.16 -8.98 18.17
C TRP A 190 -28.29 -8.00 17.94
N SER A 191 -28.81 -7.92 16.71
CA SER A 191 -29.93 -7.04 16.38
C SER A 191 -31.17 -7.34 17.21
N ALA A 192 -31.45 -8.62 17.49
CA ALA A 192 -32.57 -9.03 18.33
C ALA A 192 -32.41 -8.67 19.81
N ARG A 193 -31.18 -8.43 20.29
CA ARG A 193 -30.90 -8.01 21.67
C ARG A 193 -30.98 -6.50 21.87
N LEU A 194 -30.98 -5.71 20.80
CA LEU A 194 -31.02 -4.25 20.88
C LEU A 194 -32.42 -3.79 21.34
N PRO A 195 -32.51 -2.91 22.35
CA PRO A 195 -33.81 -2.37 22.80
C PRO A 195 -34.40 -1.38 21.78
N ASP A 196 -35.70 -1.12 21.89
CA ASP A 196 -36.34 -0.07 21.10
C ASP A 196 -35.71 1.30 21.36
N GLY A 197 -35.39 2.04 20.30
CA GLY A 197 -34.75 3.35 20.43
C GLY A 197 -33.28 3.31 20.88
N TRP A 198 -32.59 2.18 20.77
CA TRP A 198 -31.17 2.00 21.15
C TRP A 198 -30.19 3.04 20.58
N GLN A 199 -30.57 3.73 19.51
CA GLN A 199 -29.77 4.77 18.86
C GLN A 199 -29.77 6.10 19.64
N ALA A 200 -30.73 6.31 20.55
CA ALA A 200 -30.90 7.59 21.24
C ALA A 200 -29.85 7.81 22.34
N ASP A 201 -29.44 6.76 23.06
CA ASP A 201 -28.40 6.82 24.07
C ASP A 201 -27.65 5.48 24.22
N PHE A 202 -26.51 5.53 24.93
CA PHE A 202 -25.69 4.36 25.22
C PHE A 202 -25.99 3.73 26.59
N SER A 203 -26.94 4.29 27.36
CA SER A 203 -27.12 3.95 28.77
C SER A 203 -27.52 2.48 28.97
N TRP A 204 -28.23 1.91 28.00
CA TRP A 204 -28.60 0.50 27.99
C TRP A 204 -27.39 -0.44 27.97
N LEU A 205 -26.27 -0.05 27.36
CA LEU A 205 -25.04 -0.85 27.37
C LEU A 205 -24.48 -0.97 28.80
N LEU A 206 -24.65 0.05 29.66
CA LEU A 206 -24.17 0.01 31.05
C LEU A 206 -24.91 -1.03 31.91
N SER A 207 -26.07 -1.50 31.46
CA SER A 207 -26.85 -2.54 32.14
C SER A 207 -26.43 -3.97 31.77
N TRP A 208 -25.63 -4.13 30.71
CA TRP A 208 -25.19 -5.42 30.21
C TRP A 208 -23.97 -5.95 30.98
N GLU A 209 -23.81 -7.28 30.98
CA GLU A 209 -22.59 -7.89 31.49
C GLU A 209 -21.39 -7.51 30.63
N GLN A 210 -20.22 -7.32 31.26
CA GLN A 210 -18.99 -6.98 30.54
C GLN A 210 -18.65 -8.00 29.44
N ALA A 211 -18.89 -9.28 29.67
CA ALA A 211 -18.66 -10.33 28.67
C ALA A 211 -19.47 -10.10 27.38
N ASP A 212 -20.74 -9.70 27.52
CA ASP A 212 -21.62 -9.40 26.39
C ASP A 212 -21.18 -8.13 25.64
N LEU A 213 -20.76 -7.11 26.38
CA LEU A 213 -20.25 -5.87 25.79
C LEU A 213 -18.99 -6.11 24.97
N VAL A 214 -18.05 -6.92 25.50
CA VAL A 214 -16.82 -7.24 24.78
C VAL A 214 -17.12 -8.14 23.58
N ALA A 215 -18.10 -9.04 23.66
CA ALA A 215 -18.52 -9.84 22.52
C ALA A 215 -19.16 -9.00 21.40
N LEU A 216 -20.04 -8.05 21.74
CA LEU A 216 -20.61 -7.10 20.78
C LEU A 216 -19.53 -6.22 20.15
N LEU A 217 -18.60 -5.72 20.98
CA LEU A 217 -17.46 -4.93 20.54
C LEU A 217 -16.59 -5.73 19.56
N ALA A 218 -16.33 -7.02 19.86
CA ALA A 218 -15.58 -7.89 18.97
C ALA A 218 -16.27 -8.10 17.62
N PHE A 219 -17.59 -8.29 17.62
CA PHE A 219 -18.37 -8.35 16.38
C PHE A 219 -18.23 -7.06 15.58
N CYS A 220 -18.47 -5.89 16.19
CA CYS A 220 -18.37 -4.59 15.53
C CYS A 220 -16.97 -4.31 14.98
N SER A 221 -15.92 -4.63 15.74
CA SER A 221 -14.52 -4.44 15.33
C SER A 221 -14.08 -5.41 14.25
N ALA A 222 -14.59 -6.65 14.24
CA ALA A 222 -14.32 -7.56 13.14
C ALA A 222 -14.82 -6.99 11.81
N GLN A 223 -16.02 -6.38 11.79
CA GLN A 223 -16.58 -5.80 10.57
C GLN A 223 -15.74 -4.66 9.96
N THR A 224 -14.85 -4.02 10.73
CA THR A 224 -14.00 -2.94 10.25
C THR A 224 -12.74 -3.42 9.52
N LEU A 225 -12.41 -4.71 9.57
CA LEU A 225 -11.26 -5.27 8.85
C LEU A 225 -11.56 -5.29 7.35
N SER A 226 -11.05 -4.33 6.59
CA SER A 226 -11.27 -4.27 5.14
C SER A 226 -10.27 -3.41 4.39
N GLU A 227 -9.92 -3.80 3.16
CA GLU A 227 -9.00 -3.06 2.27
C GLU A 227 -9.50 -1.64 1.98
N VAL A 228 -10.83 -1.45 1.98
CA VAL A 228 -11.52 -0.15 1.80
C VAL A 228 -11.12 0.87 2.85
N ASN A 229 -10.80 0.41 4.05
CA ASN A 229 -10.40 1.28 5.15
C ASN A 229 -8.92 1.70 5.06
N HIS A 230 -8.17 1.20 4.06
CA HIS A 230 -6.78 1.55 3.80
C HIS A 230 -6.67 2.42 2.53
N HIS A 231 -6.40 3.71 2.73
CA HIS A 231 -6.37 4.75 1.69
C HIS A 231 -5.21 4.65 0.66
N ALA A 232 -4.52 3.51 0.55
CA ALA A 232 -3.39 3.36 -0.37
C ALA A 232 -3.44 1.99 -1.06
N PRO A 233 -3.69 1.93 -2.39
CA PRO A 233 -3.80 0.67 -3.15
C PRO A 233 -2.51 -0.17 -3.21
N HIS A 234 -1.39 0.35 -2.67
CA HIS A 234 -0.08 -0.31 -2.65
C HIS A 234 0.44 -0.58 -1.24
N ASP A 235 -0.34 -0.28 -0.18
CA ASP A 235 0.13 -0.49 1.18
C ASP A 235 -0.28 -1.88 1.69
N ASN A 236 0.71 -2.77 1.80
CA ASN A 236 0.58 -4.13 2.35
C ASN A 236 0.25 -4.14 3.87
N THR A 237 -0.23 -3.02 4.41
CA THR A 237 -0.50 -2.80 5.83
C THR A 237 -1.65 -3.67 6.32
N LEU A 238 -2.77 -3.76 5.60
CA LEU A 238 -3.87 -4.65 6.01
C LEU A 238 -3.43 -6.11 6.05
N ALA A 239 -2.75 -6.59 5.00
CA ALA A 239 -2.33 -7.98 4.96
C ALA A 239 -1.34 -8.31 6.09
N LYS A 240 -0.46 -7.38 6.47
CA LYS A 240 0.40 -7.52 7.65
C LYS A 240 -0.42 -7.55 8.94
N ALA A 241 -1.43 -6.70 9.07
CA ALA A 241 -2.32 -6.67 10.23
C ALA A 241 -3.12 -7.97 10.37
N LEU A 242 -3.72 -8.45 9.28
CA LEU A 242 -4.45 -9.71 9.22
C LEU A 242 -3.55 -10.89 9.59
N ARG A 243 -2.30 -10.94 9.10
CA ARG A 243 -1.34 -11.99 9.48
C ARG A 243 -1.10 -12.05 10.99
N LEU A 244 -0.97 -10.90 11.66
CA LEU A 244 -0.80 -10.87 13.11
C LEU A 244 -2.04 -11.41 13.84
N ILE A 245 -3.23 -11.02 13.39
CA ILE A 245 -4.49 -11.55 13.94
C ILE A 245 -4.54 -13.06 13.76
N GLU A 246 -4.32 -13.54 12.54
CA GLU A 246 -4.33 -14.96 12.19
C GLU A 246 -3.38 -15.77 13.07
N GLN A 247 -2.19 -15.23 13.34
CA GLN A 247 -1.21 -15.89 14.20
C GLN A 247 -1.68 -15.97 15.66
N VAL A 248 -2.28 -14.89 16.18
CA VAL A 248 -2.77 -14.82 17.56
C VAL A 248 -3.96 -15.74 17.80
N ILE A 249 -4.88 -15.85 16.83
CA ILE A 249 -6.07 -16.70 16.94
C ILE A 249 -5.83 -18.15 16.47
N ALA A 250 -4.60 -18.50 16.10
CA ALA A 250 -4.25 -19.79 15.50
C ALA A 250 -5.17 -20.14 14.31
N PHE A 251 -5.36 -19.17 13.42
CA PHE A 251 -6.30 -19.25 12.31
C PHE A 251 -5.90 -20.32 11.30
N ASP A 252 -6.83 -21.22 10.99
CA ASP A 252 -6.73 -22.19 9.92
C ASP A 252 -7.70 -21.85 8.80
N PHE A 253 -7.18 -21.29 7.71
CA PHE A 253 -8.00 -20.87 6.57
C PHE A 253 -8.79 -22.02 5.94
N ARG A 254 -8.34 -23.28 6.07
CA ARG A 254 -8.99 -24.45 5.49
C ARG A 254 -10.36 -24.76 6.09
N GLN A 255 -10.60 -24.26 7.30
CA GLN A 255 -11.89 -24.39 7.99
C GLN A 255 -12.94 -23.45 7.39
N TRP A 256 -12.51 -22.36 6.76
CA TRP A 256 -13.39 -21.31 6.26
C TRP A 256 -13.50 -21.30 4.74
N TRP A 257 -12.50 -21.84 4.06
CA TRP A 257 -12.38 -21.77 2.61
C TRP A 257 -11.83 -23.06 2.01
N GLN A 258 -12.43 -23.47 0.90
CA GLN A 258 -11.94 -24.58 0.08
C GLN A 258 -11.91 -24.19 -1.39
N PRO A 259 -10.88 -24.63 -2.13
CA PRO A 259 -10.79 -24.38 -3.56
C PRO A 259 -11.84 -25.23 -4.29
N THR A 260 -12.62 -24.56 -5.13
CA THR A 260 -13.64 -25.12 -6.00
C THR A 260 -13.37 -24.70 -7.44
N LYS A 261 -14.08 -25.30 -8.39
CA LYS A 261 -14.03 -24.88 -9.79
C LYS A 261 -14.42 -23.41 -9.96
N ALA A 262 -15.38 -22.92 -9.18
CA ALA A 262 -15.90 -21.56 -9.35
C ALA A 262 -14.95 -20.49 -8.78
N ASN A 263 -14.37 -20.72 -7.59
CA ASN A 263 -13.59 -19.68 -6.89
C ASN A 263 -12.09 -19.70 -7.21
N PHE A 264 -11.51 -20.84 -7.60
CA PHE A 264 -10.07 -20.98 -7.80
C PHE A 264 -9.71 -21.76 -9.07
N PHE A 265 -10.07 -23.04 -9.15
CA PHE A 265 -9.56 -23.93 -10.22
C PHE A 265 -10.03 -23.56 -11.63
N GLY A 266 -11.17 -22.86 -11.77
CA GLY A 266 -11.63 -22.36 -13.06
C GLY A 266 -10.97 -21.05 -13.49
N ARG A 267 -10.12 -20.46 -12.64
CA ARG A 267 -9.50 -19.14 -12.82
C ARG A 267 -7.97 -19.21 -12.97
N ILE A 268 -7.40 -20.41 -12.97
CA ILE A 268 -5.96 -20.69 -13.14
C ILE A 268 -5.75 -21.67 -14.29
N SER A 269 -4.54 -21.68 -14.89
CA SER A 269 -4.23 -22.58 -16.00
C SER A 269 -4.04 -24.02 -15.53
N LYS A 270 -4.13 -25.00 -16.44
CA LYS A 270 -3.86 -26.41 -16.11
C LYS A 270 -2.42 -26.63 -15.65
N ASP A 271 -1.48 -25.88 -16.21
CA ASP A 271 -0.08 -25.94 -15.82
C ASP A 271 0.09 -25.46 -14.37
N GLN A 272 -0.54 -24.34 -14.01
CA GLN A 272 -0.57 -23.83 -12.63
C GLN A 272 -1.21 -24.83 -11.65
N ILE A 273 -2.25 -25.56 -12.08
CA ILE A 273 -2.86 -26.62 -11.27
C ILE A 273 -1.85 -27.76 -11.05
N SER A 274 -1.16 -28.19 -12.09
CA SER A 274 -0.12 -29.22 -12.01
C SER A 274 1.00 -28.80 -11.06
N ASP A 275 1.47 -27.57 -11.18
CA ASP A 275 2.53 -27.02 -10.32
C ASP A 275 2.09 -26.98 -8.85
N CYS A 276 0.89 -26.47 -8.58
CA CYS A 276 0.30 -26.48 -7.24
C CYS A 276 0.17 -27.90 -6.65
N LEU A 277 -0.20 -28.89 -7.47
CA LEU A 277 -0.31 -30.30 -7.03
C LEU A 277 1.06 -30.91 -6.77
N ALA A 278 2.07 -30.59 -7.58
CA ALA A 278 3.44 -31.03 -7.39
C ALA A 278 4.05 -30.45 -6.10
N GLU A 279 3.87 -29.15 -5.85
CA GLU A 279 4.31 -28.49 -4.61
C GLU A 279 3.61 -29.06 -3.36
N ALA A 280 2.34 -29.41 -3.49
CA ALA A 280 1.57 -30.05 -2.41
C ALA A 280 1.92 -31.53 -2.18
N GLY A 281 2.86 -32.11 -2.96
CA GLY A 281 3.24 -33.52 -2.87
C GLY A 281 2.16 -34.50 -3.35
N ALA A 282 1.25 -34.03 -4.20
CA ALA A 282 0.13 -34.79 -4.77
C ALA A 282 0.31 -35.00 -6.29
N SER A 283 1.55 -35.16 -6.75
CA SER A 283 1.93 -35.35 -8.15
C SER A 283 1.18 -36.51 -8.83
N ASP A 284 0.86 -37.55 -8.07
CA ASP A 284 0.15 -38.75 -8.52
C ASP A 284 -1.34 -38.48 -8.86
N LYS A 285 -1.84 -37.29 -8.54
CA LYS A 285 -3.19 -36.81 -8.86
C LYS A 285 -3.19 -35.67 -9.88
N ALA A 286 -2.03 -35.28 -10.39
CA ALA A 286 -1.93 -34.39 -11.54
C ALA A 286 -2.43 -35.15 -12.79
N LEU A 287 -3.29 -34.49 -13.55
CA LEU A 287 -3.98 -35.05 -14.72
C LEU A 287 -3.03 -35.44 -15.86
#